data_AF-A0A285JRD8-F1
#
_entry.id   AF-A0A285JRD8-F1
#
_cell.length_a   1.000
_cell.length_b   1.000
_cell.length_c   1.000
_cell.angle_alpha   90.00
_cell.angle_beta   90.00
_cell.angle_gamma   90.00
#
_symmetry.space_group_name_H-M   'P 1'
#
loop_
_entity.id
_entity.type
_entity.pdbx_description
1 polymer ?
#
loop_
_entity_poly.entity_id
_entity_poly.type
_entity_poly.pdbx_seq_one_letter_code
_entity_poly.pdbx_strand_id
1 'polypeptide(L)'
;MCPVPREPELGSGPAFGADLALDPADPICATRVKEATRGRGLSYAFDFAGGRVEFSRSVSGALHLADAAEAVRRLDAKEGDPIRLVLVP
;
A
#
# COMPACT_ATOMS: atom_id res chain seq x y z
N MET A 1 -15.01 32.25 -12.66
CA MET A 1 -14.45 30.90 -12.83
C MET A 1 -13.00 31.07 -13.26
N CYS A 2 -12.04 31.01 -12.33
CA CYS A 2 -10.61 31.07 -12.66
C CYS A 2 -10.12 29.64 -12.93
N PRO A 3 -9.34 29.37 -13.99
CA PRO A 3 -8.76 28.06 -14.19
C PRO A 3 -7.65 27.84 -13.15
N VAL A 4 -7.70 26.70 -12.46
CA VAL A 4 -6.59 26.24 -11.62
C VAL A 4 -5.46 25.75 -12.51
N PRO A 5 -4.21 26.21 -12.32
CA PRO A 5 -3.07 25.64 -13.03
C PRO A 5 -2.82 24.23 -12.50
N ARG A 6 -2.70 23.25 -13.40
CA ARG A 6 -2.28 21.88 -13.05
C ARG A 6 -0.83 21.71 -13.50
N GLU A 7 0.09 21.91 -12.57
CA GLU A 7 1.39 21.25 -12.63
C GLU A 7 1.47 20.28 -11.45
N PRO A 8 1.70 18.98 -11.70
CA PRO A 8 2.45 18.19 -10.76
C PRO A 8 3.88 18.12 -11.31
N GLU A 9 4.74 18.99 -10.80
CA GLU A 9 6.17 18.69 -10.71
C GLU A 9 6.27 17.37 -9.93
N LEU A 10 6.51 16.28 -10.65
CA LEU A 10 6.77 14.95 -10.11
C LEU A 10 8.08 15.02 -9.33
N GLY A 11 7.97 15.45 -8.08
CA GLY A 11 9.08 15.57 -7.15
C GLY A 11 9.71 14.20 -6.89
N SER A 12 11.00 14.14 -7.23
CA SER A 12 12.00 13.10 -7.01
C SER A 12 11.80 12.23 -5.75
N GLY A 13 11.77 10.90 -5.91
CA GLY A 13 11.83 9.95 -4.77
C GLY A 13 13.17 9.96 -4.02
N PRO A 14 13.44 9.02 -3.10
CA PRO A 14 12.58 8.46 -2.05
C PRO A 14 12.72 9.30 -0.76
N ALA A 15 11.64 9.94 -0.33
CA ALA A 15 11.43 10.31 1.07
C ALA A 15 10.37 9.35 1.63
N PHE A 16 10.43 9.02 2.93
CA PHE A 16 9.56 8.05 3.64
C PHE A 16 9.95 6.56 3.58
N GLY A 17 11.24 6.22 3.51
CA GLY A 17 11.72 4.87 3.84
C GLY A 17 11.42 3.77 2.82
N ALA A 18 11.06 4.14 1.59
CA ALA A 18 10.87 3.19 0.50
C ALA A 18 12.21 2.89 -0.21
N ASP A 19 12.49 1.61 -0.44
CA ASP A 19 13.63 1.17 -1.29
C ASP A 19 13.36 1.39 -2.79
N LEU A 20 12.08 1.52 -3.18
CA LEU A 20 11.64 1.70 -4.56
C LEU A 20 10.30 2.47 -4.60
N ALA A 21 10.18 3.41 -5.53
CA ALA A 21 8.92 4.07 -5.87
C ALA A 21 8.56 3.80 -7.34
N LEU A 22 7.32 3.39 -7.59
CA LEU A 22 6.80 3.09 -8.93
C LEU A 22 5.61 4.00 -9.24
N ASP A 23 5.54 4.51 -10.46
CA ASP A 23 4.36 5.22 -10.96
C ASP A 23 3.26 4.20 -11.30
N PRO A 24 2.08 4.25 -10.65
CA PRO A 24 0.97 3.34 -10.97
C PRO A 24 0.35 3.60 -12.35
N ALA A 25 0.54 4.78 -12.94
CA ALA A 25 0.05 5.09 -14.29
C ALA A 25 0.93 4.48 -15.40
N ASP A 26 2.10 3.95 -15.05
CA ASP A 26 3.00 3.27 -15.98
C ASP A 26 2.39 1.93 -16.45
N PRO A 27 2.16 1.72 -17.77
CA PRO A 27 1.60 0.47 -18.28
C PRO A 27 2.43 -0.78 -17.96
N ILE A 28 3.72 -0.64 -17.62
CA ILE A 28 4.59 -1.76 -17.22
C ILE A 28 4.77 -1.88 -15.70
N CYS A 29 4.04 -1.12 -14.88
CA CYS A 29 4.17 -1.12 -13.42
C CYS A 29 4.07 -2.54 -12.82
N ALA A 30 3.13 -3.36 -13.30
CA ALA A 30 2.98 -4.75 -12.85
C ALA A 30 4.24 -5.61 -13.11
N THR A 31 4.87 -5.44 -14.27
CA THR A 31 6.13 -6.11 -14.61
C THR A 31 7.25 -5.64 -13.69
N ARG A 32 7.33 -4.33 -13.43
CA ARG A 32 8.31 -3.74 -12.52
C ARG A 32 8.17 -4.24 -11.08
N VAL A 33 6.94 -4.40 -10.59
CA VAL A 33 6.66 -5.04 -9.29
C VAL A 33 7.17 -6.49 -9.28
N LYS A 34 6.96 -7.25 -10.37
CA LYS A 34 7.45 -8.63 -10.48
C LYS A 34 8.97 -8.70 -10.48
N GLU A 35 9.66 -7.83 -11.21
CA GLU A 35 11.13 -7.76 -11.23
C GLU A 35 11.68 -7.42 -9.84
N ALA A 36 11.14 -6.39 -9.19
CA ALA A 36 11.54 -5.98 -7.84
C ALA A 36 11.35 -7.08 -6.79
N THR A 37 10.38 -7.98 -7.01
CA THR A 37 10.06 -9.10 -6.11
C THR A 37 10.66 -10.43 -6.56
N ARG A 38 11.60 -10.44 -7.52
CA ARG A 38 12.22 -11.66 -8.09
C ARG A 38 11.17 -12.67 -8.57
N GLY A 39 10.10 -12.17 -9.18
CA GLY A 39 8.97 -12.95 -9.70
C GLY A 39 7.91 -13.36 -8.67
N ARG A 40 8.18 -13.24 -7.37
CA ARG A 40 7.28 -13.71 -6.30
C ARG A 40 5.98 -12.90 -6.21
N GLY A 41 6.01 -11.62 -6.56
CA GLY A 41 4.92 -10.69 -6.26
C GLY A 41 4.95 -10.19 -4.81
N LEU A 42 3.99 -9.33 -4.46
CA LEU A 42 3.88 -8.73 -3.13
C LEU A 42 3.34 -9.75 -2.12
N SER A 43 4.00 -9.87 -0.96
CA SER A 43 3.48 -10.63 0.18
C SER A 43 2.34 -9.89 0.88
N TYR A 44 2.47 -8.57 1.00
CA TYR A 44 1.50 -7.67 1.63
C TYR A 44 1.40 -6.39 0.81
N ALA A 45 0.22 -5.76 0.80
CA ALA A 45 -0.02 -4.48 0.15
C ALA A 45 -0.97 -3.63 1.00
N PHE A 46 -0.63 -2.34 1.15
CA PHE A 46 -1.47 -1.34 1.80
C PHE A 46 -1.91 -0.33 0.75
N ASP A 47 -3.22 -0.12 0.63
CA ASP A 47 -3.79 0.83 -0.32
C ASP A 47 -4.22 2.11 0.40
N PHE A 48 -3.66 3.23 -0.04
CA PHE A 48 -3.98 4.57 0.46
C PHE A 48 -4.66 5.44 -0.63
N ALA A 49 -4.88 4.90 -1.84
CA ALA A 49 -5.59 5.59 -2.90
C ALA A 49 -7.09 5.55 -2.58
N GLY A 50 -7.63 6.68 -2.12
CA GLY A 50 -8.94 6.83 -1.48
C GLY A 50 -10.21 6.52 -2.28
N GLY A 51 -10.19 5.52 -3.17
CA GLY A 51 -11.42 4.92 -3.70
C GLY A 51 -12.19 4.24 -2.57
N ARG A 52 -13.49 4.54 -2.41
CA ARG A 52 -14.33 3.88 -1.40
C ARG A 52 -14.45 2.40 -1.75
N VAL A 53 -13.68 1.56 -1.07
CA VAL A 53 -13.88 0.12 -1.07
C VAL A 53 -14.43 -0.30 0.29
N GLU A 54 -15.62 -0.89 0.30
CA GLU A 54 -16.29 -1.30 1.52
C GLU A 54 -15.78 -2.67 1.98
N PHE A 55 -14.77 -2.66 2.85
CA PHE A 55 -14.15 -3.87 3.39
C PHE A 55 -14.66 -4.26 4.77
N SER A 56 -15.57 -3.49 5.39
CA SER A 56 -15.99 -3.66 6.79
C SER A 56 -16.35 -5.10 7.17
N ARG A 57 -17.06 -5.81 6.29
CA ARG A 57 -17.46 -7.22 6.50
C ARG A 57 -16.31 -8.23 6.56
N SER A 58 -15.09 -7.83 6.19
CA SER A 58 -13.92 -8.70 6.11
C SER A 58 -12.73 -8.17 6.93
N VAL A 59 -12.91 -7.11 7.70
CA VAL A 59 -11.89 -6.59 8.61
C VAL A 59 -11.87 -7.44 9.88
N SER A 60 -10.73 -8.07 10.15
CA SER A 60 -10.48 -8.87 11.35
C SER A 60 -9.93 -8.03 12.51
N GLY A 61 -9.40 -6.84 12.24
CA GLY A 61 -8.90 -5.93 13.29
C GLY A 61 -8.36 -4.62 12.74
N ALA A 62 -8.24 -3.62 13.63
CA ALA A 62 -7.60 -2.34 13.35
C ALA A 62 -6.43 -2.12 14.33
N LEU A 63 -5.25 -1.77 13.81
CA LEU A 63 -4.05 -1.45 14.59
C LEU A 63 -3.56 -0.04 14.23
N HIS A 64 -2.80 0.61 15.09
CA HIS A 64 -2.18 1.89 14.71
C HIS A 64 -1.10 1.67 13.64
N LEU A 65 -0.88 2.68 12.78
CA LEU A 65 0.17 2.65 11.77
C LEU A 65 1.56 2.44 12.38
N ALA A 66 1.79 2.96 13.59
CA ALA A 66 3.01 2.72 14.37
C ALA A 66 3.26 1.23 14.65
N ASP A 67 2.19 0.41 14.69
CA ASP A 67 2.23 -1.03 14.95
C ASP A 67 2.21 -1.87 13.67
N ALA A 68 2.52 -1.28 12.51
CA ALA A 68 2.47 -1.97 11.21
C ALA A 68 3.29 -3.28 11.19
N ALA A 69 4.45 -3.31 11.86
CA ALA A 69 5.29 -4.50 11.94
C ALA A 69 4.58 -5.67 12.65
N GLU A 70 3.79 -5.37 13.69
CA GLU A 70 2.99 -6.36 14.41
C GLU A 70 1.83 -6.86 13.54
N ALA A 71 1.15 -5.96 12.84
CA ALA A 71 0.10 -6.35 11.88
C ALA A 71 0.63 -7.31 10.81
N VAL A 72 1.82 -7.04 10.27
CA VAL A 72 2.48 -7.94 9.30
C VAL A 72 2.80 -9.30 9.94
N ARG A 73 3.36 -9.34 11.15
CA ARG A 73 3.65 -10.61 11.84
C ARG A 73 2.40 -11.45 12.06
N ARG A 74 1.29 -10.83 12.48
CA ARG A 74 0.01 -11.55 12.69
C ARG A 74 -0.53 -12.13 11.38
N LEU A 75 -0.42 -11.40 10.28
CA LEU A 75 -0.82 -11.89 8.97
C LEU A 75 0.09 -13.06 8.51
N ASP A 76 1.40 -12.95 8.72
CA ASP A 76 2.38 -13.96 8.32
C ASP A 76 2.22 -15.27 9.13
N ALA A 77 2.07 -15.13 10.44
CA ALA A 77 1.87 -16.25 11.37
C ALA A 77 0.42 -16.78 11.37
N LYS A 78 -0.51 -16.10 10.68
CA LYS A 78 -1.96 -16.35 10.72
C LYS A 78 -2.53 -16.36 12.15
N GLU A 79 -1.99 -15.51 13.01
CA GLU A 79 -2.37 -15.47 14.41
C GLU A 79 -3.79 -14.92 14.59
N GLY A 80 -4.70 -15.75 15.09
CA GLY A 80 -6.12 -15.40 15.23
C GLY A 80 -6.93 -15.46 13.93
N ASP A 81 -6.44 -16.18 12.91
CA ASP A 81 -7.06 -16.34 11.58
C ASP A 81 -7.47 -15.01 10.90
N PRO A 82 -6.55 -14.04 10.76
CA PRO A 82 -6.86 -12.74 10.22
C PRO A 82 -7.10 -12.79 8.70
N ILE A 83 -8.20 -12.19 8.25
CA ILE A 83 -8.53 -12.01 6.83
C ILE A 83 -7.99 -10.66 6.34
N ARG A 84 -8.18 -9.60 7.12
CA ARG A 84 -7.71 -8.25 6.79
C ARG A 84 -7.48 -7.43 8.06
N LEU A 85 -6.30 -6.83 8.17
CA LEU A 85 -5.98 -5.87 9.20
C LEU A 85 -5.94 -4.46 8.59
N VAL A 86 -6.59 -3.51 9.25
CA VAL A 86 -6.58 -2.09 8.84
C VAL A 86 -5.62 -1.34 9.74
N LEU A 87 -4.78 -0.50 9.14
CA LEU A 87 -3.95 0.43 9.92
C LEU A 87 -4.65 1.78 10.02
N VAL A 88 -4.82 2.27 11.24
CA VAL A 88 -5.37 3.60 11.54
C VAL A 88 -4.23 4.57 11.87
N PRO A 89 -4.35 5.86 11.51
CA PRO A 89 -3.32 6.86 11.81
C PRO A 89 -2.92 6.93 13.29
#